data_AF-A0A218XYH6-F1
#
_entry.id   AF-A0A218XYH6-F1
#
_cell.length_a   1.000
_cell.length_b   1.000
_cell.length_c   1.000
_cell.angle_alpha   90.00
_cell.angle_beta   90.00
_cell.angle_gamma   90.00
#
_symmetry.space_group_name_H-M   'P 1'
#
loop_
_entity.id
_entity.type
_entity.pdbx_description
1 polymer ?
#
loop_
_entity_poly.entity_id
_entity_poly.type
_entity_poly.pdbx_seq_one_letter_code
_entity_poly.pdbx_strand_id
1 'polypeptide(L)'
;MDPNSNGIEDRRSMSFGRTSSIGSSVRRRSFSQSGRLLTHADDDIESENVSEAGDIGDRALHSRRNSLSGSLRLDNNLPENGSVFPIGEDTFRQELRSHDPESLNAASTTSRLPEENQSPLPTDALFQKPDEIQDDQKPLPLWMEYASSLIHLAVFGILGVLTRYLLQKLFGPRIAYLTSDGTVLYLDLPSNMVGSFLMGWFGVVFKGDISRFSDYLAIGLSTGYLGSLTTFSGWNQKMLDLSIDGKWHLSFLGFMLGLFLSAYSIIFGVETAKGFRWLTRRPKTESGDNSKTRNRWRVDTYKRHLASILMMLLLLGLLWAVSGTLLKEEYDDGGSEPQLWLACIVGPLGVWIRWFLARLNGRGLGKAGSLKWVPFGTLIANVSACCVMAALATTKKAVNSKNCDTITTGIQFGLMGCLSTVSTFMAEFNAMRESNHPWRAYAYAISTMVISFVLGILIYDVPVWAKGYK
;
A
#
# COMPACT_ATOMS: atom_id res chain seq x y z
N MET A 1 -4.59 46.29 -62.22
CA MET A 1 -4.00 45.83 -63.50
C MET A 1 -3.44 44.45 -63.22
N ASP A 2 -4.21 43.43 -63.59
CA ASP A 2 -3.74 42.05 -63.77
C ASP A 2 -3.13 41.92 -65.20
N PRO A 3 -2.65 40.76 -65.68
CA PRO A 3 -2.46 39.43 -65.06
C PRO A 3 -0.96 39.00 -65.11
N ASN A 4 -0.44 37.77 -64.95
CA ASN A 4 -0.91 36.35 -64.98
C ASN A 4 -0.21 35.55 -63.86
N SER A 5 -0.69 34.43 -63.29
CA SER A 5 -1.71 33.41 -63.60
C SER A 5 -1.24 32.14 -64.34
N ASN A 6 -1.64 30.96 -63.80
CA ASN A 6 -1.53 29.57 -64.31
C ASN A 6 -0.10 28.99 -64.40
N GLY A 7 0.15 27.67 -64.34
CA GLY A 7 -0.67 26.43 -64.30
C GLY A 7 0.19 25.28 -64.91
N ILE A 8 -0.03 23.97 -64.74
CA ILE A 8 -1.08 23.11 -64.14
C ILE A 8 -0.42 21.72 -63.83
N GLU A 9 -1.06 20.82 -63.07
CA GLU A 9 -0.63 19.42 -62.84
C GLU A 9 -0.61 18.56 -64.13
N ASP A 10 0.03 17.38 -64.11
CA ASP A 10 -0.55 16.23 -64.84
C ASP A 10 -0.27 14.87 -64.17
N ARG A 11 -1.20 13.93 -64.37
CA ARG A 11 -1.23 12.55 -63.84
C ARG A 11 -1.33 11.55 -64.99
N ARG A 12 -0.40 10.58 -65.06
CA ARG A 12 -0.51 9.30 -65.81
C ARG A 12 0.61 8.35 -65.37
N SER A 13 0.52 7.02 -65.47
CA SER A 13 -0.64 6.09 -65.52
C SER A 13 -0.10 4.65 -65.36
N MET A 14 -0.96 3.67 -65.05
CA MET A 14 -0.57 2.27 -64.83
C MET A 14 0.03 1.57 -66.06
N SER A 15 0.84 0.53 -65.83
CA SER A 15 0.79 -0.70 -66.63
C SER A 15 1.09 -1.93 -65.75
N PHE A 16 0.67 -3.12 -66.19
CA PHE A 16 0.71 -4.36 -65.40
C PHE A 16 1.87 -5.29 -65.82
N GLY A 17 2.42 -6.04 -64.85
CA GLY A 17 3.21 -7.25 -65.08
C GLY A 17 2.69 -8.38 -64.18
N ARG A 18 2.50 -9.59 -64.71
CA ARG A 18 1.82 -10.70 -64.02
C ARG A 18 2.72 -11.93 -63.87
N THR A 19 2.55 -12.62 -62.73
CA THR A 19 2.83 -14.06 -62.50
C THR A 19 4.19 -14.65 -62.87
N SER A 20 4.96 -14.99 -61.83
CA SER A 20 5.45 -16.38 -61.64
C SER A 20 5.40 -16.73 -60.15
N SER A 21 5.25 -18.01 -59.82
CA SER A 21 5.10 -18.51 -58.45
C SER A 21 5.92 -19.80 -58.23
N ILE A 22 5.95 -20.29 -56.98
CA ILE A 22 6.68 -21.47 -56.46
C ILE A 22 8.11 -21.16 -55.99
N GLY A 23 8.47 -21.64 -54.77
CA GLY A 23 9.80 -21.50 -54.18
C GLY A 23 9.80 -21.24 -52.66
N SER A 24 9.44 -22.25 -51.86
CA SER A 24 9.32 -22.10 -50.40
C SER A 24 10.66 -22.14 -49.65
N SER A 25 10.86 -21.25 -48.68
CA SER A 25 11.59 -21.60 -47.45
C SER A 25 10.99 -20.92 -46.21
N VAL A 26 10.46 -21.72 -45.28
CA VAL A 26 9.78 -21.22 -44.08
C VAL A 26 10.79 -21.05 -42.94
N ARG A 27 11.51 -19.92 -42.93
CA ARG A 27 12.42 -19.59 -41.82
C ARG A 27 11.66 -18.87 -40.68
N ARG A 28 10.80 -19.62 -39.98
CA ARG A 28 10.12 -19.14 -38.75
C ARG A 28 11.17 -18.66 -37.73
N ARG A 29 11.32 -17.35 -37.56
CA ARG A 29 12.10 -16.78 -36.45
C ARG A 29 11.33 -17.01 -35.14
N SER A 30 11.78 -17.97 -34.34
CA SER A 30 11.26 -18.32 -33.01
C SER A 30 11.63 -17.28 -31.95
N PHE A 31 11.24 -16.01 -32.16
CA PHE A 31 11.54 -14.89 -31.26
C PHE A 31 10.30 -14.32 -30.52
N SER A 32 9.09 -14.71 -30.93
CA SER A 32 7.84 -14.17 -30.36
C SER A 32 7.50 -14.71 -28.98
N GLN A 33 8.06 -15.85 -28.54
CA GLN A 33 7.70 -16.48 -27.27
C GLN A 33 8.53 -15.95 -26.09
N SER A 34 9.85 -15.80 -26.26
CA SER A 34 10.71 -15.16 -25.26
C SER A 34 10.32 -13.69 -25.04
N GLY A 35 10.10 -12.93 -26.12
CA GLY A 35 9.66 -11.53 -26.01
C GLY A 35 8.34 -11.37 -25.26
N ARG A 36 7.37 -12.27 -25.49
CA ARG A 36 6.05 -12.23 -24.83
C ARG A 36 6.11 -12.62 -23.35
N LEU A 37 7.02 -13.54 -22.99
CA LEU A 37 7.30 -13.88 -21.59
C LEU A 37 7.98 -12.72 -20.86
N LEU A 38 8.95 -12.07 -21.50
CA LEU A 38 9.62 -10.89 -20.97
C LEU A 38 8.65 -9.72 -20.74
N THR A 39 7.79 -9.38 -21.71
CA THR A 39 6.78 -8.33 -21.52
C THR A 39 5.79 -8.66 -20.40
N HIS A 40 5.43 -9.94 -20.20
CA HIS A 40 4.53 -10.33 -19.11
C HIS A 40 5.22 -10.25 -17.73
N ALA A 41 6.52 -10.57 -17.66
CA ALA A 41 7.29 -10.38 -16.43
C ALA A 41 7.49 -8.90 -16.09
N ASP A 42 7.71 -8.06 -17.10
CA ASP A 42 7.85 -6.60 -16.94
C ASP A 42 6.52 -5.95 -16.50
N ASP A 43 5.38 -6.34 -17.11
CA ASP A 43 4.03 -5.93 -16.68
C ASP A 43 3.70 -6.37 -15.24
N ASP A 44 4.13 -7.56 -14.85
CA ASP A 44 3.93 -8.09 -13.48
C ASP A 44 4.80 -7.34 -12.45
N ILE A 45 6.04 -6.98 -12.80
CA ILE A 45 6.91 -6.14 -11.97
C ILE A 45 6.36 -4.72 -11.87
N GLU A 46 5.91 -4.13 -12.99
CA GLU A 46 5.30 -2.80 -13.01
C GLU A 46 4.05 -2.73 -12.12
N SER A 47 3.19 -3.74 -12.17
CA SER A 47 1.95 -3.77 -11.38
C SER A 47 2.16 -4.05 -9.88
N GLU A 48 3.20 -4.79 -9.49
CA GLU A 48 3.59 -4.88 -8.08
C GLU A 48 4.24 -3.56 -7.60
N ASN A 49 5.08 -2.91 -8.41
CA ASN A 49 5.66 -1.58 -8.11
C ASN A 49 4.58 -0.50 -7.86
N VAL A 50 3.54 -0.46 -8.70
CA VAL A 50 2.37 0.44 -8.51
C VAL A 50 1.67 0.16 -7.18
N SER A 51 1.60 -1.10 -6.78
CA SER A 51 0.97 -1.53 -5.53
C SER A 51 1.83 -1.20 -4.30
N GLU A 52 3.15 -1.38 -4.38
CA GLU A 52 4.09 -1.02 -3.32
C GLU A 52 4.26 0.50 -3.14
N ALA A 53 4.03 1.30 -4.18
CA ALA A 53 3.94 2.76 -4.07
C ALA A 53 2.73 3.20 -3.22
N GLY A 54 1.60 2.50 -3.37
CA GLY A 54 0.42 2.64 -2.53
C GLY A 54 0.54 1.90 -1.19
N ASP A 55 -0.56 1.25 -0.81
CA ASP A 55 -0.63 0.32 0.32
C ASP A 55 -0.84 -1.11 -0.19
N ILE A 56 -0.19 -2.08 0.45
CA ILE A 56 -0.32 -3.52 0.17
C ILE A 56 -0.97 -4.29 1.34
N GLY A 57 -1.41 -3.58 2.38
CA GLY A 57 -2.08 -4.18 3.53
C GLY A 57 -1.16 -5.05 4.38
N ASP A 58 -1.70 -6.14 4.90
CA ASP A 58 -0.97 -7.13 5.69
C ASP A 58 0.02 -8.00 4.88
N ARG A 59 0.09 -7.80 3.56
CA ARG A 59 1.19 -8.34 2.71
C ARG A 59 2.56 -7.78 3.11
N ALA A 60 2.60 -6.55 3.64
CA ALA A 60 3.84 -5.90 4.08
C ALA A 60 4.57 -6.70 5.18
N LEU A 61 3.80 -7.29 6.12
CA LEU A 61 4.34 -8.13 7.19
C LEU A 61 4.90 -9.46 6.64
N HIS A 62 4.17 -10.07 5.70
CA HIS A 62 4.50 -11.38 5.13
C HIS A 62 5.73 -11.36 4.22
N SER A 63 5.87 -10.34 3.37
CA SER A 63 7.02 -10.20 2.46
C SER A 63 8.34 -10.20 3.23
N ARG A 64 8.40 -9.46 4.35
CA ARG A 64 9.59 -9.38 5.22
C ARG A 64 9.96 -10.72 5.87
N ARG A 65 8.98 -11.55 6.26
CA ARG A 65 9.27 -12.87 6.86
C ARG A 65 9.94 -13.81 5.86
N ASN A 66 9.50 -13.77 4.60
CA ASN A 66 10.12 -14.54 3.52
C ASN A 66 11.53 -14.02 3.18
N SER A 67 11.77 -12.70 3.19
CA SER A 67 13.10 -12.16 2.90
C SER A 67 14.13 -12.39 4.02
N LEU A 68 13.71 -12.47 5.29
CA LEU A 68 14.59 -12.96 6.36
C LEU A 68 14.93 -14.45 6.18
N SER A 69 13.93 -15.29 5.88
CA SER A 69 14.16 -16.72 5.67
C SER A 69 14.99 -17.04 4.42
N GLY A 70 14.86 -16.22 3.37
CA GLY A 70 15.59 -16.35 2.11
C GLY A 70 17.07 -15.93 2.16
N SER A 71 17.55 -15.38 3.28
CA SER A 71 18.98 -15.07 3.46
C SER A 71 19.86 -16.32 3.67
N LEU A 72 19.24 -17.49 3.85
CA LEU A 72 19.91 -18.79 3.94
C LEU A 72 19.73 -19.62 2.65
N ARG A 73 20.57 -19.32 1.66
CA ARG A 73 20.78 -20.02 0.37
C ARG A 73 19.62 -20.00 -0.63
N LEU A 74 19.88 -19.46 -1.83
CA LEU A 74 19.21 -19.92 -3.05
C LEU A 74 20.06 -19.70 -4.33
N ASP A 75 21.17 -20.43 -4.44
CA ASP A 75 21.81 -20.66 -5.75
C ASP A 75 20.99 -21.70 -6.54
N ASN A 76 20.00 -21.26 -7.30
CA ASN A 76 19.15 -22.13 -8.12
C ASN A 76 19.53 -22.06 -9.61
N ASN A 77 20.56 -22.84 -9.99
CA ASN A 77 20.88 -23.15 -11.38
C ASN A 77 20.62 -24.64 -11.65
N LEU A 78 19.44 -25.00 -12.17
CA LEU A 78 19.22 -26.17 -13.05
C LEU A 78 17.82 -26.09 -13.70
N PRO A 79 17.64 -26.45 -14.98
CA PRO A 79 16.33 -26.42 -15.64
C PRO A 79 15.53 -27.71 -15.41
N GLU A 80 14.20 -27.60 -15.41
CA GLU A 80 13.31 -28.76 -15.40
C GLU A 80 13.39 -29.55 -16.72
N ASN A 81 13.58 -30.86 -16.61
CA ASN A 81 13.28 -31.83 -17.66
C ASN A 81 12.67 -33.05 -16.99
N GLY A 82 11.41 -33.38 -17.29
CA GLY A 82 10.58 -34.25 -16.46
C GLY A 82 10.55 -35.72 -16.89
N SER A 83 10.24 -36.61 -15.93
CA SER A 83 9.89 -38.01 -16.20
C SER A 83 8.93 -38.60 -15.16
N VAL A 84 7.65 -38.73 -15.56
CA VAL A 84 6.73 -39.87 -15.32
C VAL A 84 6.86 -40.66 -13.99
N PHE A 85 5.80 -40.61 -13.17
CA PHE A 85 5.53 -41.56 -12.07
C PHE A 85 5.29 -42.99 -12.59
N PRO A 86 5.57 -44.03 -11.77
CA PRO A 86 4.44 -44.65 -11.06
C PRO A 86 4.67 -45.00 -9.58
N ILE A 87 3.56 -44.94 -8.85
CA ILE A 87 3.06 -45.81 -7.75
C ILE A 87 4.05 -46.88 -7.24
N GLY A 88 4.25 -46.94 -5.91
CA GLY A 88 4.94 -48.03 -5.21
C GLY A 88 3.99 -48.95 -4.44
N GLU A 89 4.55 -49.99 -3.83
CA GLU A 89 3.83 -50.93 -2.94
C GLU A 89 4.79 -51.51 -1.87
N ASP A 90 4.30 -52.41 -1.03
CA ASP A 90 4.73 -52.54 0.37
C ASP A 90 5.67 -53.72 0.70
N THR A 91 6.60 -53.46 1.64
CA THR A 91 6.97 -54.34 2.77
C THR A 91 7.64 -55.74 2.56
N PHE A 92 8.72 -55.95 3.35
CA PHE A 92 9.32 -57.22 3.84
C PHE A 92 10.39 -58.02 3.04
N ARG A 93 11.38 -58.49 3.84
CA ARG A 93 12.31 -59.63 3.65
C ARG A 93 13.33 -59.60 2.50
N GLN A 94 14.38 -60.43 2.50
CA GLN A 94 15.28 -61.00 3.53
C GLN A 94 16.31 -61.86 2.77
N GLU A 95 17.59 -61.77 3.14
CA GLU A 95 18.71 -62.70 2.86
C GLU A 95 18.69 -63.59 1.59
N LEU A 96 19.74 -63.49 0.78
CA LEU A 96 20.34 -64.70 0.19
C LEU A 96 21.87 -64.62 0.20
N ARG A 97 22.54 -65.74 0.49
CA ARG A 97 23.99 -65.88 0.69
C ARG A 97 24.57 -66.92 -0.28
N SER A 98 25.71 -66.61 -0.90
CA SER A 98 26.65 -67.58 -1.48
C SER A 98 28.08 -67.02 -1.37
N HIS A 99 28.97 -67.57 -0.55
CA HIS A 99 29.80 -68.79 -0.74
C HIS A 99 31.06 -68.57 -1.62
N ASP A 100 32.17 -68.15 -0.99
CA ASP A 100 33.40 -68.92 -0.67
C ASP A 100 33.84 -70.12 -1.56
N PRO A 101 35.14 -70.54 -1.58
CA PRO A 101 36.41 -69.86 -1.21
C PRO A 101 37.61 -70.17 -2.19
N GLU A 102 38.87 -69.76 -1.86
CA GLU A 102 40.08 -70.64 -1.70
C GLU A 102 41.48 -69.98 -1.92
N SER A 103 42.50 -70.53 -1.22
CA SER A 103 43.97 -70.31 -1.33
C SER A 103 44.55 -68.91 -0.97
N LEU A 104 45.53 -68.68 -0.08
CA LEU A 104 46.78 -69.34 0.42
C LEU A 104 48.10 -68.83 -0.21
N ASN A 105 48.82 -67.92 0.47
CA ASN A 105 50.12 -68.23 1.14
C ASN A 105 50.98 -67.00 1.61
N ALA A 106 51.89 -67.29 2.54
CA ALA A 106 53.18 -66.61 2.84
C ALA A 106 53.26 -65.21 3.55
N ALA A 107 53.71 -65.24 4.82
CA ALA A 107 54.90 -64.56 5.40
C ALA A 107 55.18 -63.04 5.16
N SER A 108 55.63 -62.22 6.14
CA SER A 108 55.97 -62.43 7.58
C SER A 108 56.34 -61.11 8.34
N THR A 109 56.58 -61.21 9.66
CA THR A 109 57.60 -60.45 10.44
C THR A 109 57.29 -59.05 11.08
N THR A 110 56.71 -59.09 12.30
CA THR A 110 57.06 -58.34 13.56
C THR A 110 56.84 -56.82 13.81
N SER A 111 56.49 -56.53 15.09
CA SER A 111 56.94 -55.39 15.96
C SER A 111 56.27 -54.00 15.79
N ARG A 112 55.78 -53.27 16.82
CA ARG A 112 55.83 -53.39 18.33
C ARG A 112 54.67 -52.62 19.01
N LEU A 113 54.44 -52.87 20.32
CA LEU A 113 53.58 -52.19 21.32
C LEU A 113 54.38 -52.11 22.66
N PRO A 114 53.90 -51.53 23.81
CA PRO A 114 52.69 -50.73 24.12
C PRO A 114 53.06 -49.23 24.36
N GLU A 115 52.80 -48.41 25.42
CA GLU A 115 52.15 -48.45 26.77
C GLU A 115 51.98 -46.96 27.23
N GLU A 116 50.80 -46.40 27.54
CA GLU A 116 49.99 -46.35 28.79
C GLU A 116 50.67 -45.84 30.10
N ASN A 117 50.29 -44.63 30.61
CA ASN A 117 49.80 -44.42 32.01
C ASN A 117 49.39 -42.98 32.42
N GLN A 118 48.51 -42.91 33.44
CA GLN A 118 48.34 -41.92 34.52
C GLN A 118 47.80 -40.48 34.32
N SER A 119 46.88 -40.13 35.23
CA SER A 119 46.36 -38.80 35.61
C SER A 119 46.64 -38.59 37.14
N PRO A 120 46.54 -37.37 37.75
CA PRO A 120 45.24 -36.73 38.03
C PRO A 120 45.26 -35.16 38.07
N LEU A 121 44.11 -34.57 38.45
CA LEU A 121 43.92 -33.14 38.79
C LEU A 121 44.45 -32.82 40.21
N PRO A 122 44.77 -31.55 40.57
CA PRO A 122 43.69 -30.63 41.01
C PRO A 122 43.85 -29.12 40.73
N THR A 123 42.69 -28.46 40.64
CA THR A 123 42.32 -27.10 41.13
C THR A 123 43.38 -25.98 41.19
N ASP A 124 43.16 -24.93 40.39
CA ASP A 124 43.01 -23.58 40.96
C ASP A 124 41.97 -22.75 40.16
N ALA A 125 41.45 -21.67 40.75
CA ALA A 125 40.19 -21.05 40.35
C ALA A 125 40.32 -19.87 39.38
N LEU A 126 39.72 -20.00 38.20
CA LEU A 126 39.18 -18.86 37.44
C LEU A 126 37.72 -19.10 37.11
N PHE A 127 36.85 -18.24 37.66
CA PHE A 127 35.43 -18.21 37.33
C PHE A 127 35.25 -17.78 35.87
N GLN A 128 35.09 -18.75 34.97
CA GLN A 128 34.37 -18.49 33.72
C GLN A 128 32.91 -18.21 34.08
N LYS A 129 32.60 -16.93 34.26
CA LYS A 129 31.23 -16.42 34.27
C LYS A 129 30.54 -16.96 33.01
N PRO A 130 29.39 -17.66 33.11
CA PRO A 130 28.67 -18.05 31.91
C PRO A 130 28.25 -16.78 31.17
N ASP A 131 28.65 -16.66 29.90
CA ASP A 131 28.29 -15.49 29.10
C ASP A 131 26.77 -15.33 29.07
N GLU A 132 26.31 -14.13 29.42
CA GLU A 132 24.90 -13.84 29.61
C GLU A 132 24.17 -13.89 28.27
N ILE A 133 23.54 -15.05 28.02
CA ILE A 133 22.44 -15.28 27.08
C ILE A 133 22.62 -14.56 25.74
N GLN A 134 23.00 -15.33 24.71
CA GLN A 134 22.72 -14.91 23.34
C GLN A 134 21.21 -14.60 23.25
N ASP A 135 20.87 -13.30 23.13
CA ASP A 135 19.50 -12.80 22.96
C ASP A 135 19.07 -13.14 21.54
N ASP A 136 18.84 -14.45 21.32
CA ASP A 136 18.32 -15.05 20.11
C ASP A 136 17.20 -14.17 19.59
N GLN A 137 17.33 -13.67 18.36
CA GLN A 137 16.37 -12.78 17.73
C GLN A 137 15.10 -13.55 17.33
N LYS A 138 14.39 -14.06 18.34
CA LYS A 138 13.11 -14.74 18.19
C LYS A 138 12.16 -13.75 17.52
N PRO A 139 11.71 -14.02 16.28
CA PRO A 139 10.80 -13.12 15.59
C PRO A 139 9.53 -12.97 16.43
N LEU A 140 8.99 -11.76 16.43
CA LEU A 140 7.74 -11.47 17.14
C LEU A 140 6.65 -12.46 16.70
N PRO A 141 5.83 -12.98 17.63
CA PRO A 141 4.75 -13.86 17.23
C PRO A 141 3.78 -13.08 16.35
N LEU A 142 3.33 -13.68 15.24
CA LEU A 142 2.62 -12.98 14.15
C LEU A 142 1.42 -12.14 14.64
N TRP A 143 0.68 -12.62 15.64
CA TRP A 143 -0.44 -11.90 16.26
C TRP A 143 -0.03 -10.56 16.90
N MET A 144 1.19 -10.46 17.43
CA MET A 144 1.75 -9.26 18.04
C MET A 144 2.24 -8.26 16.99
N GLU A 145 2.70 -8.75 15.82
CA GLU A 145 3.00 -7.90 14.66
C GLU A 145 1.70 -7.28 14.08
N TYR A 146 0.65 -8.09 13.92
CA TYR A 146 -0.69 -7.60 13.55
C TYR A 146 -1.26 -6.63 14.58
N ALA A 147 -1.22 -6.96 15.87
CA ALA A 147 -1.72 -6.08 16.93
C ALA A 147 -0.96 -4.75 16.96
N SER A 148 0.38 -4.77 16.84
CA SER A 148 1.20 -3.57 16.69
C SER A 148 0.75 -2.71 15.51
N SER A 149 0.60 -3.31 14.33
CA SER A 149 0.11 -2.60 13.13
C SER A 149 -1.26 -1.97 13.35
N LEU A 150 -2.23 -2.71 13.88
CA LEU A 150 -3.60 -2.21 14.10
C LEU A 150 -3.64 -1.06 15.13
N ILE A 151 -2.84 -1.13 16.21
CA ILE A 151 -2.74 -0.05 17.20
C ILE A 151 -2.10 1.20 16.59
N HIS A 152 -0.99 1.06 15.82
CA HIS A 152 -0.37 2.20 15.14
C HIS A 152 -1.32 2.83 14.11
N LEU A 153 -1.99 2.01 13.30
CA LEU A 153 -3.01 2.46 12.33
C LEU A 153 -4.16 3.21 13.00
N ALA A 154 -4.62 2.76 14.17
CA ALA A 154 -5.68 3.42 14.93
C ALA A 154 -5.25 4.81 15.46
N VAL A 155 -4.12 4.88 16.18
CA VAL A 155 -3.60 6.15 16.73
C VAL A 155 -3.36 7.17 15.62
N PHE A 156 -2.59 6.78 14.59
CA PHE A 156 -2.29 7.67 13.49
C PHE A 156 -3.54 8.02 12.65
N GLY A 157 -4.51 7.10 12.57
CA GLY A 157 -5.82 7.36 11.97
C GLY A 157 -6.60 8.47 12.68
N ILE A 158 -6.69 8.43 14.01
CA ILE A 158 -7.33 9.48 14.81
C ILE A 158 -6.62 10.83 14.62
N LEU A 159 -5.28 10.84 14.64
CA LEU A 159 -4.52 12.05 14.36
C LEU A 159 -4.81 12.59 12.95
N GLY A 160 -4.99 11.73 11.95
CA GLY A 160 -5.40 12.12 10.60
C GLY A 160 -6.79 12.74 10.53
N VAL A 161 -7.78 12.19 11.26
CA VAL A 161 -9.13 12.78 11.39
C VAL A 161 -9.05 14.17 12.01
N LEU A 162 -8.30 14.32 13.10
CA LEU A 162 -8.11 15.61 13.79
C LEU A 162 -7.42 16.64 12.88
N THR A 163 -6.36 16.26 12.17
CA THR A 163 -5.69 17.18 11.22
C THR A 163 -6.59 17.54 10.03
N ARG A 164 -7.36 16.59 9.47
CA ARG A 164 -8.35 16.88 8.41
C ARG A 164 -9.38 17.89 8.90
N TYR A 165 -9.93 17.70 10.10
CA TYR A 165 -10.85 18.65 10.73
C TYR A 165 -10.24 20.04 10.92
N LEU A 166 -9.03 20.12 11.47
CA LEU A 166 -8.34 21.40 11.67
C LEU A 166 -8.07 22.13 10.35
N LEU A 167 -7.73 21.41 9.28
CA LEU A 167 -7.59 21.99 7.95
C LEU A 167 -8.93 22.50 7.38
N GLN A 168 -10.04 21.76 7.56
CA GLN A 168 -11.38 22.26 7.19
C GLN A 168 -11.73 23.57 7.93
N LYS A 169 -11.38 23.72 9.21
CA LYS A 169 -11.61 24.96 9.96
C LYS A 169 -10.70 26.10 9.51
N LEU A 170 -9.41 25.83 9.32
CA LEU A 170 -8.40 26.81 8.94
C LEU A 170 -8.66 27.41 7.55
N PHE A 171 -8.97 26.56 6.57
CA PHE A 171 -9.18 27.00 5.18
C PHE A 171 -10.63 27.36 4.86
N GLY A 172 -11.59 26.88 5.66
CA GLY A 172 -13.01 27.12 5.47
C GLY A 172 -13.49 28.54 5.81
N PRO A 173 -14.82 28.77 5.76
CA PRO A 173 -15.41 30.11 5.80
C PRO A 173 -15.21 30.90 7.10
N ARG A 174 -14.77 30.26 8.20
CA ARG A 174 -14.58 30.90 9.51
C ARG A 174 -13.22 31.59 9.68
N ILE A 175 -12.19 31.19 8.94
CA ILE A 175 -10.81 31.67 9.15
C ILE A 175 -10.21 32.24 7.85
N ALA A 176 -9.83 31.40 6.89
CA ALA A 176 -9.22 31.89 5.65
C ALA A 176 -10.22 32.25 4.52
N TYR A 177 -11.47 31.76 4.59
CA TYR A 177 -12.49 31.96 3.55
C TYR A 177 -12.06 31.46 2.15
N LEU A 178 -11.23 30.41 2.08
CA LEU A 178 -10.70 29.86 0.83
C LEU A 178 -11.50 28.65 0.32
N THR A 179 -12.14 27.89 1.20
CA THR A 179 -13.02 26.76 0.85
C THR A 179 -14.43 26.95 1.37
N SER A 180 -15.43 26.42 0.66
CA SER A 180 -16.84 26.45 1.11
C SER A 180 -17.70 25.40 0.41
N ASP A 181 -18.78 25.00 1.09
CA ASP A 181 -19.78 24.05 0.58
C ASP A 181 -20.51 24.48 -0.69
N GLY A 182 -20.52 25.78 -1.02
CA GLY A 182 -21.18 26.31 -2.21
C GLY A 182 -20.29 26.35 -3.47
N THR A 183 -19.03 25.92 -3.39
CA THR A 183 -17.98 26.21 -4.38
C THR A 183 -17.19 24.99 -4.83
N VAL A 184 -16.45 25.13 -5.94
CA VAL A 184 -15.49 24.15 -6.47
C VAL A 184 -14.40 23.81 -5.43
N LEU A 185 -14.04 24.78 -4.59
CA LEU A 185 -13.05 24.64 -3.51
C LEU A 185 -13.73 24.00 -2.29
N TYR A 186 -13.92 22.69 -2.37
CA TYR A 186 -14.54 21.89 -1.31
C TYR A 186 -13.70 21.85 -0.02
N LEU A 187 -14.34 21.66 1.14
CA LEU A 187 -13.68 21.77 2.45
C LEU A 187 -12.51 20.79 2.63
N ASP A 188 -12.58 19.58 2.07
CA ASP A 188 -11.51 18.57 2.10
C ASP A 188 -10.43 18.75 1.02
N LEU A 189 -10.48 19.79 0.17
CA LEU A 189 -9.45 20.02 -0.85
C LEU A 189 -8.06 20.28 -0.23
N PRO A 190 -7.90 21.12 0.81
CA PRO A 190 -6.60 21.38 1.43
C PRO A 190 -6.05 20.14 2.15
N SER A 191 -6.92 19.32 2.76
CA SER A 191 -6.52 18.09 3.44
C SER A 191 -6.10 17.01 2.43
N ASN A 192 -6.80 16.89 1.30
CA ASN A 192 -6.41 16.05 0.16
C ASN A 192 -5.07 16.49 -0.47
N MET A 193 -4.84 17.80 -0.64
CA MET A 193 -3.56 18.34 -1.14
C MET A 193 -2.41 18.09 -0.16
N VAL A 194 -2.54 18.49 1.11
CA VAL A 194 -1.49 18.33 2.13
C VAL A 194 -1.18 16.84 2.37
N GLY A 195 -2.21 15.98 2.44
CA GLY A 195 -2.00 14.54 2.58
C GLY A 195 -1.30 13.91 1.38
N SER A 196 -1.59 14.36 0.15
CA SER A 196 -0.91 13.88 -1.07
C SER A 196 0.54 14.37 -1.15
N PHE A 197 0.82 15.63 -0.77
CA PHE A 197 2.18 16.17 -0.66
C PHE A 197 3.03 15.41 0.36
N LEU A 198 2.51 15.20 1.56
CA LEU A 198 3.20 14.44 2.59
C LEU A 198 3.33 12.94 2.25
N MET A 199 2.47 12.41 1.37
CA MET A 199 2.65 11.05 0.82
C MET A 199 3.88 10.97 -0.10
N GLY A 200 4.14 12.02 -0.89
CA GLY A 200 5.40 12.13 -1.65
C GLY A 200 6.64 12.13 -0.75
N TRP A 201 6.56 12.78 0.42
CA TRP A 201 7.62 12.76 1.44
C TRP A 201 7.75 11.39 2.12
N PHE A 202 6.75 10.99 2.90
CA PHE A 202 6.84 9.86 3.83
C PHE A 202 6.42 8.52 3.21
N GLY A 203 5.49 8.53 2.26
CA GLY A 203 5.00 7.33 1.55
C GLY A 203 5.86 6.94 0.34
N VAL A 204 6.61 7.88 -0.26
CA VAL A 204 7.48 7.59 -1.42
C VAL A 204 8.95 7.76 -1.06
N VAL A 205 9.44 8.99 -0.84
CA VAL A 205 10.90 9.26 -0.80
C VAL A 205 11.58 8.74 0.48
N PHE A 206 10.91 8.84 1.63
CA PHE A 206 11.46 8.45 2.93
C PHE A 206 10.89 7.14 3.52
N LYS A 207 9.93 6.47 2.86
CA LYS A 207 9.29 5.20 3.34
C LYS A 207 10.32 4.17 3.81
N GLY A 208 11.36 3.93 2.99
CA GLY A 208 12.45 3.02 3.32
C GLY A 208 13.46 3.51 4.38
N ASP A 209 13.53 4.81 4.65
CA ASP A 209 14.35 5.35 5.77
C ASP A 209 13.56 5.33 7.10
N ILE A 210 12.23 5.46 7.06
CA ILE A 210 11.34 5.34 8.22
C ILE A 210 11.19 3.87 8.66
N SER A 211 11.00 2.95 7.70
CA SER A 211 10.98 1.49 7.93
C SER A 211 12.23 0.98 8.66
N ARG A 212 13.41 1.54 8.36
CA ARG A 212 14.67 1.24 9.08
C ARG A 212 14.64 1.58 10.57
N PHE A 213 13.76 2.48 11.01
CA PHE A 213 13.55 2.78 12.42
C PHE A 213 12.44 1.88 13.00
N SER A 214 11.26 1.86 12.36
CA SER A 214 10.14 0.99 12.69
C SER A 214 9.16 0.84 11.51
N ASP A 215 8.91 -0.39 11.07
CA ASP A 215 7.91 -0.68 10.02
C ASP A 215 6.49 -0.27 10.46
N TYR A 216 6.16 -0.45 11.74
CA TYR A 216 4.87 -0.05 12.32
C TYR A 216 4.68 1.48 12.31
N LEU A 217 5.76 2.25 12.43
CA LEU A 217 5.73 3.70 12.27
C LEU A 217 5.56 4.10 10.80
N ALA A 218 6.22 3.41 9.87
CA ALA A 218 6.03 3.65 8.44
C ALA A 218 4.58 3.39 8.01
N ILE A 219 4.02 2.23 8.37
CA ILE A 219 2.62 1.84 8.12
C ILE A 219 1.65 2.81 8.82
N GLY A 220 1.90 3.13 10.09
CA GLY A 220 1.09 4.09 10.86
C GLY A 220 1.03 5.46 10.19
N LEU A 221 2.17 5.99 9.76
CA LEU A 221 2.26 7.30 9.12
C LEU A 221 1.66 7.32 7.70
N SER A 222 2.01 6.36 6.83
CA SER A 222 1.51 6.35 5.44
C SER A 222 0.04 5.90 5.33
N THR A 223 -0.32 4.80 5.99
CA THR A 223 -1.64 4.19 5.85
C THR A 223 -2.63 4.71 6.89
N GLY A 224 -2.19 4.91 8.13
CA GLY A 224 -3.03 5.46 9.20
C GLY A 224 -3.26 6.96 8.99
N TYR A 225 -2.23 7.77 9.22
CA TYR A 225 -2.32 9.23 9.25
C TYR A 225 -2.59 9.83 7.86
N LEU A 226 -1.70 9.62 6.88
CA LEU A 226 -1.87 10.23 5.56
C LEU A 226 -3.10 9.69 4.80
N GLY A 227 -3.49 8.44 5.04
CA GLY A 227 -4.78 7.92 4.57
C GLY A 227 -5.95 8.74 5.14
N SER A 228 -6.08 8.78 6.47
CA SER A 228 -7.21 9.39 7.20
C SER A 228 -7.27 10.92 7.16
N LEU A 229 -6.12 11.56 6.93
CA LEU A 229 -5.97 12.98 6.62
C LEU A 229 -6.65 13.35 5.30
N THR A 230 -6.67 12.42 4.34
CA THR A 230 -7.40 12.60 3.08
C THR A 230 -8.78 11.96 3.13
N THR A 231 -9.65 12.31 2.20
CA THR A 231 -10.93 11.63 1.98
C THR A 231 -11.37 11.75 0.53
N PHE A 232 -11.59 10.60 -0.10
CA PHE A 232 -12.18 10.52 -1.44
C PHE A 232 -13.71 10.51 -1.34
N SER A 233 -14.26 9.91 -0.28
CA SER A 233 -15.71 9.86 -0.05
C SER A 233 -16.30 11.24 0.23
N GLY A 234 -15.65 12.06 1.07
CA GLY A 234 -16.06 13.43 1.37
C GLY A 234 -16.01 14.34 0.13
N TRP A 235 -14.98 14.18 -0.70
CA TRP A 235 -14.88 14.84 -2.00
C TRP A 235 -16.04 14.45 -2.92
N ASN A 236 -16.27 13.15 -3.14
CA ASN A 236 -17.37 12.64 -3.98
C ASN A 236 -18.75 13.12 -3.47
N GLN A 237 -19.00 13.07 -2.16
CA GLN A 237 -20.22 13.57 -1.55
C GLN A 237 -20.44 15.07 -1.79
N LYS A 238 -19.39 15.89 -1.71
CA LYS A 238 -19.51 17.32 -2.03
C LYS A 238 -19.88 17.55 -3.49
N MET A 239 -19.37 16.71 -4.40
CA MET A 239 -19.73 16.79 -5.83
C MET A 239 -21.18 16.36 -6.09
N LEU A 240 -21.74 15.46 -5.27
CA LEU A 240 -23.18 15.12 -5.28
C LEU A 240 -24.05 16.25 -4.71
N ASP A 241 -23.65 16.87 -3.60
CA ASP A 241 -24.37 18.04 -3.05
C ASP A 241 -24.48 19.17 -4.10
N LEU A 242 -23.39 19.44 -4.84
CA LEU A 242 -23.38 20.40 -5.96
C LEU A 242 -24.25 19.95 -7.15
N SER A 243 -24.44 18.65 -7.36
CA SER A 243 -25.35 18.10 -8.37
C SER A 243 -26.82 18.35 -8.00
N ILE A 244 -27.20 18.08 -6.74
CA ILE A 244 -28.55 18.33 -6.21
C ILE A 244 -28.90 19.83 -6.23
N ASP A 245 -27.94 20.71 -5.95
CA ASP A 245 -28.05 22.16 -6.08
C ASP A 245 -28.24 22.65 -7.55
N GLY A 246 -28.22 21.75 -8.54
CA GLY A 246 -28.26 22.08 -9.97
C GLY A 246 -26.93 22.61 -10.52
N LYS A 247 -25.87 22.68 -9.71
CA LYS A 247 -24.54 23.21 -10.03
C LYS A 247 -23.63 22.14 -10.66
N TRP A 248 -24.19 21.34 -11.57
CA TRP A 248 -23.50 20.25 -12.30
C TRP A 248 -22.14 20.63 -12.89
N HIS A 249 -22.01 21.86 -13.38
CA HIS A 249 -20.75 22.39 -13.92
C HIS A 249 -19.67 22.58 -12.85
N LEU A 250 -20.04 22.96 -11.62
CA LEU A 250 -19.12 23.02 -10.47
C LEU A 250 -18.76 21.62 -9.95
N SER A 251 -19.70 20.68 -10.00
CA SER A 251 -19.46 19.27 -9.66
C SER A 251 -18.40 18.64 -10.59
N PHE A 252 -18.55 18.78 -11.91
CA PHE A 252 -17.54 18.31 -12.87
C PHE A 252 -16.19 19.04 -12.70
N LEU A 253 -16.22 20.37 -12.55
CA LEU A 253 -14.99 21.15 -12.36
C LEU A 253 -14.28 20.81 -11.02
N GLY A 254 -15.03 20.43 -9.98
CA GLY A 254 -14.46 20.02 -8.69
C GLY A 254 -13.81 18.63 -8.73
N PHE A 255 -14.28 17.71 -9.57
CA PHE A 255 -13.55 16.47 -9.89
C PHE A 255 -12.25 16.76 -10.66
N MET A 256 -12.29 17.64 -11.66
CA MET A 256 -11.09 18.01 -12.42
C MET A 256 -10.06 18.72 -11.53
N LEU A 257 -10.48 19.74 -10.78
CA LEU A 257 -9.61 20.54 -9.92
C LEU A 257 -9.03 19.70 -8.77
N GLY A 258 -9.85 18.88 -8.10
CA GLY A 258 -9.39 18.01 -7.02
C GLY A 258 -8.39 16.95 -7.50
N LEU A 259 -8.56 16.41 -8.72
CA LEU A 259 -7.58 15.50 -9.32
C LEU A 259 -6.27 16.21 -9.62
N PHE A 260 -6.30 17.34 -10.36
CA PHE A 260 -5.08 18.04 -10.75
C PHE A 260 -4.29 18.57 -9.55
N LEU A 261 -4.95 19.15 -8.54
CA LEU A 261 -4.27 19.68 -7.36
C LEU A 261 -3.69 18.56 -6.49
N SER A 262 -4.39 17.44 -6.31
CA SER A 262 -3.86 16.30 -5.53
C SER A 262 -2.70 15.61 -6.25
N ALA A 263 -2.80 15.44 -7.57
CA ALA A 263 -1.75 14.84 -8.40
C ALA A 263 -0.50 15.72 -8.49
N TYR A 264 -0.66 17.04 -8.60
CA TYR A 264 0.47 17.97 -8.54
C TYR A 264 1.08 18.02 -7.13
N SER A 265 0.25 17.94 -6.08
CA SER A 265 0.73 17.95 -4.69
C SER A 265 1.68 16.79 -4.39
N ILE A 266 1.37 15.56 -4.84
CA ILE A 266 2.28 14.42 -4.63
C ILE A 266 3.58 14.55 -5.43
N ILE A 267 3.54 15.03 -6.68
CA ILE A 267 4.74 15.29 -7.50
C ILE A 267 5.65 16.30 -6.80
N PHE A 268 5.09 17.44 -6.41
CA PHE A 268 5.81 18.48 -5.68
C PHE A 268 6.34 17.97 -4.33
N GLY A 269 5.63 17.07 -3.66
CA GLY A 269 6.09 16.35 -2.48
C GLY A 269 7.32 15.49 -2.75
N VAL A 270 7.28 14.67 -3.81
CA VAL A 270 8.41 13.82 -4.23
C VAL A 270 9.63 14.67 -4.63
N GLU A 271 9.44 15.76 -5.36
CA GLU A 271 10.51 16.68 -5.78
C GLU A 271 11.17 17.38 -4.60
N THR A 272 10.37 18.01 -3.72
CA THR A 272 10.88 18.71 -2.53
C THR A 272 11.56 17.76 -1.55
N ALA A 273 11.05 16.54 -1.38
CA ALA A 273 11.70 15.50 -0.57
C ALA A 273 13.03 15.02 -1.18
N LYS A 274 13.11 14.84 -2.52
CA LYS A 274 14.36 14.53 -3.24
C LYS A 274 15.39 15.67 -3.03
N GLY A 275 14.96 16.93 -3.15
CA GLY A 275 15.80 18.11 -2.90
C GLY A 275 16.30 18.21 -1.46
N PHE A 276 15.44 17.99 -0.46
CA PHE A 276 15.82 17.96 0.95
C PHE A 276 16.80 16.81 1.26
N ARG A 277 16.60 15.63 0.66
CA ARG A 277 17.51 14.47 0.78
C ARG A 277 18.87 14.71 0.10
N TRP A 278 18.94 15.57 -0.90
CA TRP A 278 20.20 16.04 -1.49
C TRP A 278 20.89 17.05 -0.55
N LEU A 279 20.18 18.07 -0.08
CA LEU A 279 20.72 19.11 0.82
C LEU A 279 21.25 18.54 2.15
N THR A 280 20.59 17.51 2.69
CA THR A 280 20.99 16.84 3.94
C THR A 280 22.14 15.84 3.78
N ARG A 281 22.51 15.46 2.54
CA ARG A 281 23.72 14.66 2.27
C ARG A 281 24.97 15.54 2.34
N ARG A 282 25.49 15.72 3.56
CA ARG A 282 26.88 16.17 3.74
C ARG A 282 27.82 15.27 2.93
N PRO A 283 28.87 15.81 2.28
CA PRO A 283 29.91 14.98 1.67
C PRO A 283 30.52 14.07 2.76
N LYS A 284 30.73 12.80 2.43
CA LYS A 284 31.37 11.87 3.35
C LYS A 284 32.86 12.20 3.46
N THR A 285 33.28 12.75 4.60
CA THR A 285 34.66 12.57 5.05
C THR A 285 34.89 11.08 5.30
N GLU A 286 35.96 10.50 4.75
CA GLU A 286 36.30 9.10 4.98
C GLU A 286 36.79 8.93 6.43
N SER A 287 36.02 8.20 7.23
CA SER A 287 36.35 7.81 8.59
C SER A 287 35.56 6.55 8.95
N GLY A 288 36.24 5.57 9.56
CA GLY A 288 35.75 4.19 9.71
C GLY A 288 34.64 3.97 10.74
N ASP A 289 34.17 2.72 10.79
CA ASP A 289 33.29 2.14 11.82
C ASP A 289 31.92 2.83 12.07
N ASN A 290 31.25 3.25 11.00
CA ASN A 290 29.89 3.81 11.07
C ASN A 290 28.76 2.74 10.99
N SER A 291 29.09 1.46 11.21
CA SER A 291 28.12 0.34 11.20
C SER A 291 27.46 0.14 12.56
N LYS A 292 28.26 0.09 13.64
CA LYS A 292 27.81 -0.15 15.02
C LYS A 292 26.86 0.94 15.54
N THR A 293 27.05 2.18 15.12
CA THR A 293 26.18 3.31 15.49
C THR A 293 24.84 3.27 14.73
N ARG A 294 24.84 2.78 13.48
CA ARG A 294 23.66 2.77 12.61
C ARG A 294 22.58 1.77 13.07
N ASN A 295 22.98 0.62 13.60
CA ASN A 295 22.02 -0.38 14.09
C ASN A 295 21.41 -0.02 15.46
N ARG A 296 21.97 0.94 16.20
CA ARG A 296 21.55 1.27 17.58
C ARG A 296 20.13 1.85 17.68
N TRP A 297 19.67 2.50 16.60
CA TRP A 297 18.42 3.25 16.54
C TRP A 297 17.20 2.43 16.15
N ARG A 298 17.39 1.24 15.56
CA ARG A 298 16.28 0.40 15.15
C ARG A 298 15.57 -0.18 16.38
N VAL A 299 14.25 -0.24 16.31
CA VAL A 299 13.48 -1.07 17.23
C VAL A 299 13.63 -2.51 16.74
N ASP A 300 14.65 -3.21 17.23
CA ASP A 300 14.92 -4.64 16.97
C ASP A 300 14.84 -5.50 18.26
N THR A 301 15.12 -4.94 19.44
CA THR A 301 15.04 -5.67 20.71
C THR A 301 13.59 -5.90 21.13
N TYR A 302 13.22 -7.12 21.50
CA TYR A 302 11.86 -7.48 21.98
C TYR A 302 11.32 -6.52 23.06
N LYS A 303 12.15 -6.17 24.05
CA LYS A 303 11.80 -5.21 25.12
C LYS A 303 11.43 -3.81 24.58
N ARG A 304 12.09 -3.34 23.52
CA ARG A 304 11.80 -2.05 22.86
C ARG A 304 10.51 -2.12 22.04
N HIS A 305 10.26 -3.22 21.33
CA HIS A 305 8.99 -3.44 20.63
C HIS A 305 7.81 -3.45 21.59
N LEU A 306 7.90 -4.21 22.69
CA LEU A 306 6.85 -4.28 23.71
C LEU A 306 6.58 -2.90 24.33
N ALA A 307 7.63 -2.13 24.65
CA ALA A 307 7.48 -0.76 25.13
C ALA A 307 6.81 0.17 24.10
N SER A 308 7.15 0.06 22.82
CA SER A 308 6.50 0.83 21.73
C SER A 308 5.02 0.47 21.56
N ILE A 309 4.67 -0.81 21.67
CA ILE A 309 3.29 -1.28 21.60
C ILE A 309 2.49 -0.77 22.80
N LEU A 310 3.04 -0.86 24.02
CA LEU A 310 2.40 -0.36 25.23
C LEU A 310 2.22 1.16 25.19
N MET A 311 3.23 1.92 24.74
CA MET A 311 3.14 3.37 24.56
C MET A 311 2.02 3.76 23.58
N MET A 312 1.94 3.09 22.43
CA MET A 312 0.91 3.36 21.43
C MET A 312 -0.49 2.89 21.89
N LEU A 313 -0.57 1.82 22.70
CA LEU A 313 -1.83 1.37 23.30
C LEU A 313 -2.34 2.35 24.37
N LEU A 314 -1.46 2.89 25.21
CA LEU A 314 -1.79 3.94 26.18
C LEU A 314 -2.25 5.22 25.47
N LEU A 315 -1.57 5.61 24.38
CA LEU A 315 -1.98 6.76 23.56
C LEU A 315 -3.33 6.53 22.87
N LEU A 316 -3.61 5.32 22.36
CA LEU A 316 -4.92 4.97 21.82
C LEU A 316 -6.02 5.03 22.87
N GLY A 317 -5.76 4.47 24.06
CA GLY A 317 -6.67 4.53 25.21
C GLY A 317 -6.97 5.97 25.64
N LEU A 318 -5.96 6.84 25.68
CA LEU A 318 -6.12 8.26 25.98
C LEU A 318 -6.94 8.98 24.89
N LEU A 319 -6.65 8.75 23.61
CA LEU A 319 -7.38 9.36 22.49
C LEU A 319 -8.86 8.94 22.47
N TRP A 320 -9.16 7.67 22.74
CA TRP A 320 -10.55 7.20 22.87
C TRP A 320 -11.22 7.67 24.15
N ALA A 321 -10.52 7.76 25.28
CA ALA A 321 -11.09 8.31 26.52
C ALA A 321 -11.49 9.78 26.36
N VAL A 322 -10.57 10.61 25.83
CA VAL A 322 -10.82 12.03 25.56
C VAL A 322 -11.92 12.21 24.50
N SER A 323 -11.94 11.38 23.45
CA SER A 323 -13.05 11.40 22.48
C SER A 323 -14.37 10.95 23.12
N GLY A 324 -14.36 10.03 24.08
CA GLY A 324 -15.56 9.56 24.78
C GLY A 324 -16.14 10.60 25.74
N THR A 325 -15.30 11.31 26.51
CA THR A 325 -15.76 12.37 27.41
C THR A 325 -16.26 13.58 26.61
N LEU A 326 -15.48 14.05 25.63
CA LEU A 326 -15.85 15.23 24.82
C LEU A 326 -17.05 14.93 23.89
N LEU A 327 -17.24 13.69 23.43
CA LEU A 327 -18.48 13.31 22.74
C LEU A 327 -19.69 13.45 23.66
N LYS A 328 -19.57 13.02 24.92
CA LYS A 328 -20.68 13.09 25.88
C LYS A 328 -20.98 14.55 26.26
N GLU A 329 -19.97 15.29 26.69
CA GLU A 329 -20.09 16.69 27.14
C GLU A 329 -20.69 17.57 26.03
N GLU A 330 -20.11 17.53 24.82
CA GLU A 330 -20.58 18.32 23.66
C GLU A 330 -21.97 17.86 23.14
N TYR A 331 -22.41 16.64 23.46
CA TYR A 331 -23.76 16.16 23.12
C TYR A 331 -24.82 16.58 24.15
N ASP A 332 -24.53 16.36 25.43
CA ASP A 332 -25.42 16.63 26.57
C ASP A 332 -25.63 18.14 26.79
N ASP A 333 -24.56 18.94 26.77
CA ASP A 333 -24.63 20.41 26.90
C ASP A 333 -25.14 21.11 25.63
N GLY A 334 -25.43 20.34 24.57
CA GLY A 334 -25.88 20.89 23.29
C GLY A 334 -24.80 21.68 22.55
N GLY A 335 -23.54 21.34 22.81
CA GLY A 335 -22.34 21.98 22.27
C GLY A 335 -22.19 21.89 20.76
N SER A 336 -21.08 22.44 20.28
CA SER A 336 -20.91 22.81 18.88
C SER A 336 -20.79 21.63 17.91
N GLU A 337 -19.88 20.68 18.16
CA GLU A 337 -19.44 19.72 17.14
C GLU A 337 -19.20 18.27 17.64
N PRO A 338 -20.19 17.61 18.31
CA PRO A 338 -20.03 16.27 18.88
C PRO A 338 -19.71 15.19 17.83
N GLN A 339 -20.11 15.40 16.58
CA GLN A 339 -19.76 14.53 15.45
C GLN A 339 -18.25 14.33 15.25
N LEU A 340 -17.38 15.28 15.65
CA LEU A 340 -15.93 15.12 15.58
C LEU A 340 -15.44 14.02 16.53
N TRP A 341 -15.93 14.03 17.77
CA TRP A 341 -15.50 13.10 18.80
C TRP A 341 -16.00 11.69 18.52
N LEU A 342 -17.23 11.56 18.01
CA LEU A 342 -17.72 10.30 17.45
C LEU A 342 -16.85 9.82 16.28
N ALA A 343 -16.48 10.72 15.36
CA ALA A 343 -15.61 10.40 14.23
C ALA A 343 -14.21 9.92 14.66
N CYS A 344 -13.65 10.44 15.75
CA CYS A 344 -12.40 9.94 16.34
C CYS A 344 -12.56 8.52 16.94
N ILE A 345 -13.71 8.20 17.53
CA ILE A 345 -13.98 6.84 18.04
C ILE A 345 -14.10 5.84 16.89
N VAL A 346 -14.88 6.14 15.84
CA VAL A 346 -15.16 5.20 14.74
C VAL A 346 -14.12 5.21 13.60
N GLY A 347 -13.31 6.27 13.49
CA GLY A 347 -12.29 6.43 12.44
C GLY A 347 -11.32 5.25 12.29
N PRO A 348 -10.74 4.69 13.38
CA PRO A 348 -9.90 3.49 13.33
C PRO A 348 -10.50 2.30 12.58
N LEU A 349 -11.82 2.08 12.68
CA LEU A 349 -12.50 0.98 11.98
C LEU A 349 -12.37 1.13 10.45
N GLY A 350 -12.51 2.36 9.93
CA GLY A 350 -12.31 2.66 8.52
C GLY A 350 -10.87 2.40 8.07
N VAL A 351 -9.88 2.77 8.88
CA VAL A 351 -8.45 2.52 8.60
C VAL A 351 -8.16 1.02 8.54
N TRP A 352 -8.65 0.24 9.50
CA TRP A 352 -8.44 -1.21 9.55
C TRP A 352 -9.08 -1.91 8.35
N ILE A 353 -10.31 -1.54 7.98
CA ILE A 353 -10.98 -2.08 6.79
C ILE A 353 -10.20 -1.72 5.51
N ARG A 354 -9.74 -0.47 5.35
CA ARG A 354 -8.92 -0.06 4.20
C ARG A 354 -7.60 -0.84 4.13
N TRP A 355 -6.86 -0.95 5.24
CA TRP A 355 -5.61 -1.72 5.30
C TRP A 355 -5.82 -3.21 4.99
N PHE A 356 -6.94 -3.79 5.44
CA PHE A 356 -7.28 -5.16 5.07
C PHE A 356 -7.73 -5.31 3.61
N LEU A 357 -8.39 -4.31 3.01
CA LEU A 357 -8.72 -4.29 1.57
C LEU A 357 -7.45 -4.13 0.70
N ALA A 358 -6.47 -3.35 1.13
CA ALA A 358 -5.22 -3.11 0.42
C ALA A 358 -4.42 -4.38 0.10
N ARG A 359 -4.68 -5.52 0.78
CA ARG A 359 -4.15 -6.85 0.41
C ARG A 359 -4.43 -7.26 -1.04
N LEU A 360 -5.48 -6.68 -1.65
CA LEU A 360 -5.96 -6.96 -3.01
C LEU A 360 -5.22 -6.15 -4.09
N ASN A 361 -4.50 -5.07 -3.71
CA ASN A 361 -3.67 -4.31 -4.64
C ASN A 361 -2.58 -5.23 -5.22
N GLY A 362 -2.39 -5.19 -6.55
CA GLY A 362 -1.43 -6.04 -7.28
C GLY A 362 -1.91 -7.47 -7.58
N ARG A 363 -3.07 -7.90 -7.06
CA ARG A 363 -3.54 -9.30 -7.22
C ARG A 363 -4.31 -9.56 -8.51
N GLY A 364 -5.02 -8.55 -9.03
CA GLY A 364 -5.91 -8.71 -10.18
C GLY A 364 -7.16 -9.56 -9.89
N LEU A 365 -7.94 -9.85 -10.93
CA LEU A 365 -9.14 -10.68 -10.87
C LEU A 365 -8.89 -12.12 -11.32
N GLY A 366 -9.52 -13.06 -10.61
CA GLY A 366 -9.56 -14.48 -10.95
C GLY A 366 -8.23 -15.22 -10.78
N LYS A 367 -8.25 -16.53 -11.01
CA LYS A 367 -7.06 -17.40 -10.85
C LYS A 367 -5.89 -17.04 -11.77
N ALA A 368 -6.12 -16.30 -12.85
CA ALA A 368 -5.11 -15.84 -13.79
C ALA A 368 -4.51 -14.46 -13.44
N GLY A 369 -5.06 -13.73 -12.47
CA GLY A 369 -4.61 -12.37 -12.14
C GLY A 369 -4.77 -11.40 -13.32
N SER A 370 -5.98 -11.26 -13.86
CA SER A 370 -6.25 -10.24 -14.88
C SER A 370 -6.25 -8.84 -14.25
N LEU A 371 -5.77 -7.81 -14.95
CA LEU A 371 -5.76 -6.42 -14.46
C LEU A 371 -4.97 -6.19 -13.15
N LYS A 372 -3.87 -6.90 -12.87
CA LYS A 372 -3.01 -6.68 -11.68
C LYS A 372 -2.62 -5.22 -11.45
N TRP A 373 -2.45 -4.45 -12.54
CA TRP A 373 -2.12 -3.02 -12.52
C TRP A 373 -3.17 -2.13 -11.85
N VAL A 374 -4.39 -2.63 -11.61
CA VAL A 374 -5.44 -1.89 -10.89
C VAL A 374 -5.34 -2.17 -9.38
N PRO A 375 -5.18 -1.13 -8.54
CA PRO A 375 -5.25 -1.25 -7.08
C PRO A 375 -6.69 -1.50 -6.60
N PHE A 376 -7.16 -2.75 -6.70
CA PHE A 376 -8.54 -3.12 -6.36
C PHE A 376 -8.90 -2.91 -4.89
N GLY A 377 -7.96 -3.02 -3.96
CA GLY A 377 -8.18 -2.72 -2.55
C GLY A 377 -8.54 -1.25 -2.33
N THR A 378 -7.74 -0.35 -2.91
CA THR A 378 -7.97 1.10 -2.82
C THR A 378 -9.22 1.53 -3.59
N LEU A 379 -9.48 0.94 -4.75
CA LEU A 379 -10.72 1.15 -5.53
C LEU A 379 -11.97 0.74 -4.73
N ILE A 380 -11.99 -0.48 -4.18
CA ILE A 380 -13.12 -0.98 -3.40
C ILE A 380 -13.32 -0.13 -2.14
N ALA A 381 -12.25 0.26 -1.45
CA ALA A 381 -12.32 1.12 -0.27
C ALA A 381 -12.93 2.50 -0.60
N ASN A 382 -12.48 3.15 -1.69
CA ASN A 382 -13.01 4.43 -2.12
C ASN A 382 -14.48 4.34 -2.59
N VAL A 383 -14.81 3.40 -3.48
CA VAL A 383 -16.17 3.25 -4.04
C VAL A 383 -17.18 2.86 -2.95
N SER A 384 -16.85 1.90 -2.07
CA SER A 384 -17.75 1.48 -0.99
C SER A 384 -17.97 2.60 0.04
N ALA A 385 -16.93 3.36 0.40
CA ALA A 385 -17.06 4.53 1.24
C ALA A 385 -17.95 5.62 0.62
N CYS A 386 -17.88 5.84 -0.69
CA CYS A 386 -18.78 6.76 -1.40
C CYS A 386 -20.24 6.28 -1.33
N CYS A 387 -20.50 4.99 -1.58
CA CYS A 387 -21.85 4.44 -1.56
C CYS A 387 -22.50 4.53 -0.17
N VAL A 388 -21.75 4.20 0.88
CA VAL A 388 -22.27 4.27 2.27
C VAL A 388 -22.34 5.71 2.76
N MET A 389 -21.41 6.60 2.37
CA MET A 389 -21.53 8.04 2.66
C MET A 389 -22.78 8.65 2.02
N ALA A 390 -23.07 8.32 0.76
CA ALA A 390 -24.29 8.73 0.07
C ALA A 390 -25.55 8.20 0.77
N ALA A 391 -25.58 6.90 1.14
CA ALA A 391 -26.71 6.32 1.86
C ALA A 391 -26.96 7.03 3.21
N LEU A 392 -25.90 7.35 3.96
CA LEU A 392 -25.99 8.11 5.21
C LEU A 392 -26.46 9.56 4.99
N ALA A 393 -26.12 10.19 3.86
CA ALA A 393 -26.61 11.51 3.48
C ALA A 393 -28.11 11.49 3.15
N THR A 394 -28.57 10.45 2.44
CA THR A 394 -29.99 10.19 2.18
C THR A 394 -30.75 9.96 3.48
N THR A 395 -30.21 9.13 4.40
CA THR A 395 -30.81 8.90 5.71
C THR A 395 -30.91 10.17 6.54
N LYS A 396 -29.85 11.00 6.56
CA LYS A 396 -29.84 12.30 7.23
C LYS A 396 -30.98 13.21 6.75
N LYS A 397 -31.09 13.41 5.42
CA LYS A 397 -32.18 14.21 4.82
C LYS A 397 -33.58 13.60 5.01
N ALA A 398 -33.70 12.28 5.03
CA ALA A 398 -35.00 11.60 5.18
C ALA A 398 -35.52 11.55 6.63
N VAL A 399 -34.63 11.53 7.62
CA VAL A 399 -34.97 11.44 9.06
C VAL A 399 -34.99 12.82 9.73
N ASN A 400 -34.09 13.73 9.33
CA ASN A 400 -34.03 15.14 9.76
C ASN A 400 -34.18 15.33 11.28
N SER A 401 -33.21 14.82 12.06
CA SER A 401 -33.23 14.92 13.53
C SER A 401 -31.83 14.98 14.11
N LYS A 402 -31.61 15.82 15.14
CA LYS A 402 -30.28 16.07 15.74
C LYS A 402 -29.50 14.78 16.02
N ASN A 403 -30.15 13.77 16.58
CA ASN A 403 -29.51 12.51 16.96
C ASN A 403 -29.07 11.71 15.72
N CYS A 404 -29.90 11.66 14.68
CA CYS A 404 -29.54 11.03 13.40
C CYS A 404 -28.38 11.81 12.76
N ASP A 405 -28.50 13.14 12.66
CA ASP A 405 -27.50 14.03 12.09
C ASP A 405 -26.13 13.91 12.76
N THR A 406 -26.04 13.87 14.10
CA THR A 406 -24.77 13.66 14.81
C THR A 406 -24.17 12.28 14.50
N ILE A 407 -24.99 11.22 14.50
CA ILE A 407 -24.53 9.85 14.24
C ILE A 407 -24.09 9.67 12.79
N THR A 408 -24.89 10.08 11.81
CA THR A 408 -24.53 9.97 10.39
C THR A 408 -23.30 10.81 10.08
N THR A 409 -23.24 12.06 10.56
CA THR A 409 -22.10 12.95 10.29
C THR A 409 -20.81 12.42 10.94
N GLY A 410 -20.88 11.82 12.14
CA GLY A 410 -19.73 11.18 12.78
C GLY A 410 -19.23 9.93 12.03
N ILE A 411 -20.14 9.09 11.53
CA ILE A 411 -19.79 7.91 10.72
C ILE A 411 -19.26 8.32 9.33
N GLN A 412 -19.83 9.34 8.71
CA GLN A 412 -19.36 9.91 7.44
C GLN A 412 -17.95 10.52 7.61
N PHE A 413 -17.77 11.42 8.58
CA PHE A 413 -16.51 12.13 8.77
C PHE A 413 -15.38 11.22 9.28
N GLY A 414 -15.71 10.29 10.18
CA GLY A 414 -14.78 9.31 10.76
C GLY A 414 -14.62 8.07 9.88
N LEU A 415 -15.57 7.13 9.97
CA LEU A 415 -15.42 5.79 9.40
C LEU A 415 -15.29 5.84 7.86
N MET A 416 -16.19 6.53 7.17
CA MET A 416 -16.14 6.63 5.69
C MET A 416 -14.98 7.50 5.21
N GLY A 417 -14.67 8.59 5.94
CA GLY A 417 -13.49 9.41 5.69
C GLY A 417 -12.21 8.59 5.71
N CYS A 418 -11.98 7.83 6.80
CA CYS A 418 -10.80 6.98 7.00
C CYS A 418 -10.75 5.72 6.12
N LEU A 419 -11.91 5.17 5.74
CA LEU A 419 -12.04 4.04 4.81
C LEU A 419 -11.62 4.47 3.40
N SER A 420 -11.99 5.68 2.97
CA SER A 420 -11.51 6.26 1.72
C SER A 420 -10.10 6.85 1.86
N THR A 421 -9.46 7.19 0.73
CA THR A 421 -8.15 7.86 0.69
C THR A 421 -7.93 8.54 -0.67
N VAL A 422 -7.36 9.74 -0.66
CA VAL A 422 -6.78 10.38 -1.85
C VAL A 422 -5.26 10.25 -1.87
N SER A 423 -4.59 10.22 -0.71
CA SER A 423 -3.12 10.13 -0.66
C SER A 423 -2.58 8.83 -1.25
N THR A 424 -3.18 7.68 -0.91
CA THR A 424 -2.80 6.36 -1.45
C THR A 424 -3.16 6.27 -2.94
N PHE A 425 -4.36 6.72 -3.29
CA PHE A 425 -4.85 6.79 -4.67
C PHE A 425 -3.95 7.67 -5.56
N MET A 426 -3.39 8.76 -5.03
CA MET A 426 -2.41 9.61 -5.71
C MET A 426 -1.01 8.98 -5.80
N ALA A 427 -0.58 8.18 -4.82
CA ALA A 427 0.67 7.42 -4.91
C ALA A 427 0.61 6.35 -6.01
N GLU A 428 -0.51 5.61 -6.08
CA GLU A 428 -0.80 4.64 -7.15
C GLU A 428 -0.89 5.33 -8.51
N PHE A 429 -1.62 6.45 -8.61
CA PHE A 429 -1.74 7.26 -9.82
C PHE A 429 -0.38 7.79 -10.31
N ASN A 430 0.46 8.28 -9.40
CA ASN A 430 1.80 8.76 -9.76
C ASN A 430 2.72 7.61 -10.22
N ALA A 431 2.71 6.47 -9.53
CA ALA A 431 3.46 5.30 -9.94
C ALA A 431 3.03 4.79 -11.32
N MET A 432 1.73 4.78 -11.62
CA MET A 432 1.23 4.48 -12.98
C MET A 432 1.62 5.54 -14.01
N ARG A 433 1.77 6.83 -13.63
CA ARG A 433 2.25 7.88 -14.55
C ARG A 433 3.76 7.83 -14.83
N GLU A 434 4.55 7.29 -13.90
CA GLU A 434 5.99 7.03 -14.06
C GLU A 434 6.26 5.65 -14.72
N SER A 435 5.23 4.89 -15.08
CA SER A 435 5.31 3.55 -15.70
C SER A 435 5.40 3.58 -17.23
N ASN A 436 5.61 2.42 -17.87
CA ASN A 436 5.60 2.30 -19.34
C ASN A 436 4.22 2.57 -19.95
N HIS A 437 3.17 2.58 -19.13
CA HIS A 437 1.77 2.61 -19.54
C HIS A 437 0.99 3.72 -18.82
N PRO A 438 1.37 5.01 -18.97
CA PRO A 438 0.81 6.14 -18.22
C PRO A 438 -0.69 6.38 -18.44
N TRP A 439 -1.28 5.81 -19.49
CA TRP A 439 -2.74 5.80 -19.69
C TRP A 439 -3.48 5.06 -18.57
N ARG A 440 -2.84 4.06 -17.92
CA ARG A 440 -3.39 3.29 -16.79
C ARG A 440 -3.80 4.19 -15.64
N ALA A 441 -2.99 5.20 -15.33
CA ALA A 441 -3.27 6.18 -14.28
C ALA A 441 -4.59 6.93 -14.52
N TYR A 442 -4.78 7.46 -15.75
CA TYR A 442 -5.99 8.20 -16.12
C TYR A 442 -7.20 7.29 -16.21
N ALA A 443 -7.06 6.07 -16.75
CA ALA A 443 -8.13 5.08 -16.77
C ALA A 443 -8.59 4.72 -15.34
N TYR A 444 -7.64 4.43 -14.43
CA TYR A 444 -7.92 4.15 -13.02
C TYR A 444 -8.63 5.32 -12.32
N ALA A 445 -8.14 6.54 -12.49
CA ALA A 445 -8.72 7.72 -11.86
C ALA A 445 -10.14 8.03 -12.36
N ILE A 446 -10.33 8.04 -13.68
CA ILE A 446 -11.64 8.29 -14.30
C ILE A 446 -12.64 7.20 -13.92
N SER A 447 -12.25 5.91 -13.97
CA SER A 447 -13.13 4.82 -13.56
C SER A 447 -13.54 4.93 -12.08
N THR A 448 -12.60 5.23 -11.19
CA THR A 448 -12.89 5.36 -9.75
C THR A 448 -13.85 6.52 -9.46
N MET A 449 -13.70 7.66 -10.14
CA MET A 449 -14.61 8.80 -10.02
C MET A 449 -15.98 8.54 -10.63
N VAL A 450 -16.05 8.06 -11.87
CA VAL A 450 -17.32 7.81 -12.57
C VAL A 450 -18.15 6.75 -11.85
N ILE A 451 -17.55 5.66 -11.39
CA ILE A 451 -18.27 4.62 -10.63
C ILE A 451 -18.80 5.20 -9.30
N SER A 452 -17.97 5.93 -8.55
CA SER A 452 -18.36 6.53 -7.26
C SER A 452 -19.46 7.58 -7.39
N PHE A 453 -19.42 8.39 -8.46
CA PHE A 453 -20.38 9.46 -8.71
C PHE A 453 -21.71 8.91 -9.25
N VAL A 454 -21.69 7.97 -10.20
CA VAL A 454 -22.93 7.34 -10.72
C VAL A 454 -23.65 6.54 -9.63
N LEU A 455 -22.92 5.76 -8.82
CA LEU A 455 -23.54 5.08 -7.67
C LEU A 455 -24.04 6.09 -6.62
N GLY A 456 -23.30 7.18 -6.40
CA GLY A 456 -23.74 8.30 -5.55
C GLY A 456 -25.09 8.88 -6.00
N ILE A 457 -25.23 9.23 -7.28
CA ILE A 457 -26.47 9.75 -7.87
C ILE A 457 -27.65 8.78 -7.64
N LEU A 458 -27.43 7.48 -7.83
CA LEU A 458 -28.47 6.46 -7.64
C LEU A 458 -28.89 6.28 -6.17
N ILE A 459 -28.00 6.55 -5.22
CA ILE A 459 -28.20 6.32 -3.78
C ILE A 459 -28.67 7.58 -3.04
N TYR A 460 -28.33 8.78 -3.54
CA TYR A 460 -28.59 10.07 -2.88
C TYR A 460 -29.40 11.03 -3.75
N ASP A 461 -28.88 11.49 -4.88
CA ASP A 461 -29.56 12.48 -5.74
C ASP A 461 -30.95 12.02 -6.18
N VAL A 462 -31.06 10.79 -6.70
CA VAL A 462 -32.32 10.23 -7.20
C VAL A 462 -33.38 10.11 -6.08
N PRO A 463 -33.10 9.52 -4.89
CA PRO A 463 -34.01 9.57 -3.76
C PRO A 463 -34.38 11.00 -3.29
N VAL A 464 -33.41 11.92 -3.25
CA VAL A 464 -33.64 13.32 -2.82
C VAL A 464 -34.58 14.04 -3.78
N TRP A 465 -34.36 13.95 -5.11
CA TRP A 465 -35.27 14.51 -6.11
C TRP A 465 -36.64 13.82 -6.09
N ALA A 466 -36.69 12.49 -6.04
CA ALA A 466 -37.94 11.72 -6.10
C ALA A 466 -38.82 11.83 -4.85
N LYS A 467 -38.26 12.27 -3.72
CA LYS A 467 -39.00 12.50 -2.47
C LYS A 467 -39.11 13.97 -2.06
N GLY A 468 -38.42 14.88 -2.76
CA GLY A 468 -38.39 16.30 -2.42
C GLY A 468 -37.74 16.59 -1.07
N TYR A 469 -36.78 15.75 -0.63
CA TYR A 469 -36.06 15.99 0.62
C TYR A 469 -35.24 17.28 0.51
N LYS A 470 -35.28 18.11 1.55
CA LYS A 470 -34.56 19.39 1.60
C LYS A 470 -33.18 19.19 2.22
#